data_AF-A0A5R1YWQ3-F1
#
_entry.id   AF-A0A5R1YWQ3-F1
#
_cell.length_a   1.000
_cell.length_b   1.000
_cell.length_c   1.000
_cell.angle_alpha   90.00
_cell.angle_beta   90.00
_cell.angle_gamma   90.00
#
_symmetry.space_group_name_H-M   'P 1'
#
loop_
_entity.id
_entity.type
_entity.pdbx_description
1 polymer ?
#
loop_
_entity_poly.entity_id
_entity_poly.type
_entity_poly.pdbx_seq_one_letter_code
_entity_poly.pdbx_strand_id
1 'polypeptide(L)'
;MNGEYDDRESPLHIHLGQVMSRGEKMEFTIQKSIELGVSLITPLFSERCGVKLDNERLNKKRQQWQKIAIAACEQCGRNRVPEIRPPMALEAWCAEQDSGLKLNLHPRAHASINTLPLPVERVRLPIGPEGGRSADEIAMTARYQFTDILLGPRVLRTETTALTAITALQVRFGDLG
;
A
#
# COMPACT_ATOMS: atom_id res chain seq x y z
N MET A 1 -32.93 8.79 -19.65
CA MET A 1 -32.35 7.83 -18.69
C MET A 1 -31.25 8.58 -17.98
N ASN A 2 -31.45 8.94 -16.71
CA ASN A 2 -30.39 9.51 -15.88
C ASN A 2 -29.37 8.38 -15.67
N GLY A 3 -28.22 8.46 -16.34
CA GLY A 3 -27.12 7.54 -16.09
C GLY A 3 -26.57 7.87 -14.70
N GLU A 4 -27.06 7.19 -13.66
CA GLU A 4 -26.34 7.13 -12.40
C GLU A 4 -24.98 6.50 -12.70
N TYR A 5 -23.93 7.29 -12.52
CA TYR A 5 -22.57 6.76 -12.58
C TYR A 5 -22.40 5.79 -11.42
N ASP A 6 -22.21 4.51 -11.73
CA ASP A 6 -21.90 3.45 -10.77
C ASP A 6 -20.48 3.71 -10.21
N ASP A 7 -20.36 4.51 -9.14
CA ASP A 7 -19.08 4.79 -8.49
C ASP A 7 -18.67 3.60 -7.63
N ARG A 8 -17.72 2.81 -8.13
CA ARG A 8 -17.21 1.58 -7.47
C ARG A 8 -15.98 1.82 -6.60
N GLU A 9 -15.79 3.04 -6.15
CA GLU A 9 -14.64 3.41 -5.32
C GLU A 9 -15.00 3.34 -3.84
N SER A 10 -14.14 2.70 -3.06
CA SER A 10 -14.25 2.68 -1.60
C SER A 10 -14.20 4.11 -1.04
N PRO A 11 -14.99 4.42 0.00
CA PRO A 11 -14.88 5.70 0.71
C PRO A 11 -13.54 5.84 1.46
N LEU A 12 -12.82 4.73 1.67
CA LEU A 12 -11.52 4.71 2.32
C LEU A 12 -10.39 4.94 1.31
N HIS A 13 -9.70 6.08 1.46
CA HIS A 13 -8.52 6.37 0.65
C HIS A 13 -7.27 5.66 1.18
N ILE A 14 -6.86 4.57 0.55
CA ILE A 14 -5.62 3.86 0.90
C ILE A 14 -4.46 4.29 -0.01
N HIS A 15 -3.39 4.80 0.61
CA HIS A 15 -2.10 5.04 -0.03
C HIS A 15 -1.11 3.94 0.37
N LEU A 16 -0.85 3.01 -0.55
CA LEU A 16 0.09 1.91 -0.36
C LEU A 16 1.51 2.35 -0.72
N GLY A 17 2.40 2.34 0.27
CA GLY A 17 3.84 2.46 0.09
C GLY A 17 4.49 1.08 -0.04
N GLN A 18 4.59 0.53 -1.25
CA GLN A 18 5.08 -0.83 -1.44
C GLN A 18 6.60 -0.83 -1.69
N VAL A 19 7.39 -1.38 -0.76
CA VAL A 19 8.82 -1.61 -1.05
C VAL A 19 8.95 -2.56 -2.22
N MET A 20 9.77 -2.18 -3.21
CA MET A 20 9.89 -2.91 -4.46
C MET A 20 10.46 -4.31 -4.25
N SER A 21 9.75 -5.30 -4.79
CA SER A 21 10.14 -6.70 -4.83
C SER A 21 10.63 -7.11 -6.21
N ARG A 22 11.45 -8.15 -6.29
CA ARG A 22 11.93 -8.70 -7.57
C ARG A 22 10.85 -9.55 -8.24
N GLY A 23 10.87 -9.54 -9.57
CA GLY A 23 10.03 -10.41 -10.40
C GLY A 23 8.54 -10.09 -10.30
N GLU A 24 7.72 -11.13 -10.46
CA GLU A 24 6.25 -11.04 -10.60
C GLU A 24 5.54 -10.65 -9.30
N LYS A 25 6.21 -10.72 -8.14
CA LYS A 25 5.59 -10.40 -6.84
C LYS A 25 5.07 -8.96 -6.77
N MET A 26 5.82 -8.01 -7.34
CA MET A 26 5.39 -6.61 -7.39
C MET A 26 4.17 -6.45 -8.30
N GLU A 27 4.17 -7.12 -9.45
CA GLU A 27 3.08 -7.09 -10.44
C GLU A 27 1.80 -7.69 -9.86
N PHE A 28 1.91 -8.83 -9.17
CA PHE A 28 0.83 -9.45 -8.41
C PHE A 28 0.29 -8.54 -7.30
N THR A 29 1.18 -7.94 -6.51
CA THR A 29 0.78 -7.04 -5.43
C THR A 29 0.02 -5.82 -5.95
N ILE A 30 0.49 -5.22 -7.05
CA ILE A 30 -0.21 -4.10 -7.71
C ILE A 30 -1.59 -4.56 -8.17
N GLN A 31 -1.66 -5.60 -9.01
CA GLN A 31 -2.93 -6.09 -9.56
C GLN A 31 -3.98 -6.30 -8.47
N LYS A 32 -3.62 -7.04 -7.40
CA LYS A 32 -4.55 -7.37 -6.32
C LYS A 32 -4.84 -6.19 -5.39
N SER A 33 -3.91 -5.26 -5.20
CA SER A 33 -4.19 -4.01 -4.46
C SER A 33 -5.22 -3.15 -5.17
N ILE A 34 -5.19 -3.13 -6.52
CA ILE A 34 -6.16 -2.39 -7.33
C ILE A 34 -7.54 -3.04 -7.24
N GLU A 35 -7.63 -4.37 -7.35
CA GLU A 35 -8.88 -5.12 -7.16
C GLU A 35 -9.48 -4.89 -5.76
N LEU A 36 -8.64 -4.74 -4.73
CA LEU A 36 -9.05 -4.46 -3.35
C LEU A 36 -9.28 -2.97 -3.04
N GLY A 37 -9.37 -2.10 -4.06
CA GLY A 37 -9.78 -0.71 -3.87
C GLY A 37 -8.70 0.26 -3.36
N VAL A 38 -7.40 -0.06 -3.49
CA VAL A 38 -6.34 0.92 -3.18
C VAL A 38 -6.46 2.14 -4.09
N SER A 39 -6.26 3.34 -3.53
CA SER A 39 -6.44 4.62 -4.24
C SER A 39 -5.16 5.15 -4.86
N LEU A 40 -4.01 4.85 -4.25
CA LEU A 40 -2.70 5.35 -4.67
C LEU A 40 -1.60 4.35 -4.30
N ILE A 41 -0.65 4.11 -5.21
CA ILE A 41 0.51 3.25 -4.95
C ILE A 41 1.80 4.04 -5.18
N THR A 42 2.72 3.96 -4.23
CA THR A 42 4.10 4.46 -4.38
C THR A 42 5.08 3.31 -4.21
N PRO A 43 5.84 2.94 -5.25
CA PRO A 43 6.96 2.03 -5.11
C PRO A 43 8.06 2.65 -4.24
N LEU A 44 8.57 1.90 -3.27
CA LEU A 44 9.56 2.39 -2.32
C LEU A 44 10.90 1.68 -2.44
N PHE A 45 11.98 2.45 -2.29
CA PHE A 45 13.29 1.94 -1.96
C PHE A 45 13.45 1.86 -0.45
N SER A 46 14.05 0.77 0.01
CA SER A 46 14.37 0.52 1.41
C SER A 46 15.78 -0.06 1.50
N GLU A 47 16.39 -0.05 2.68
CA GLU A 47 17.77 -0.52 2.89
C GLU A 47 17.96 -1.98 2.42
N ARG A 48 16.96 -2.82 2.72
CA ARG A 48 16.93 -4.25 2.36
C ARG A 48 16.22 -4.51 1.02
N CYS A 49 15.99 -3.47 0.21
CA CYS A 49 15.46 -3.63 -1.12
C CYS A 49 16.55 -4.18 -2.06
N GLY A 50 16.34 -5.40 -2.56
CA GLY A 50 17.26 -6.03 -3.50
C GLY A 50 17.20 -5.45 -4.93
N VAL A 51 16.40 -4.42 -5.19
CA VAL A 51 16.20 -3.86 -6.54
C VAL A 51 17.12 -2.66 -6.74
N LYS A 52 18.12 -2.80 -7.62
CA LYS A 52 18.97 -1.71 -8.09
C LYS A 52 18.77 -1.57 -9.60
N LEU A 53 18.06 -0.51 -9.99
CA LEU A 53 17.77 -0.19 -11.39
C LEU A 53 18.17 1.26 -11.64
N ASP A 54 18.64 1.55 -12.86
CA ASP A 54 18.83 2.93 -13.32
C ASP A 54 17.47 3.63 -13.53
N ASN A 55 17.50 4.96 -13.65
CA ASN A 55 16.29 5.78 -13.80
C ASN A 55 15.46 5.41 -15.04
N GLU A 56 16.08 4.98 -16.14
CA GLU A 56 15.38 4.62 -17.37
C GLU A 56 14.58 3.32 -17.17
N ARG A 57 15.21 2.30 -16.57
CA ARG A 57 14.58 1.02 -16.25
C ARG A 57 13.47 1.18 -15.20
N LEU A 58 13.66 2.05 -14.21
CA LEU A 58 12.64 2.38 -13.21
C LEU A 58 11.40 3.00 -13.88
N ASN A 59 11.61 3.95 -14.79
CA ASN A 59 10.51 4.56 -15.52
C ASN A 59 9.76 3.55 -16.40
N LYS A 60 10.48 2.66 -17.11
CA LYS A 60 9.87 1.56 -17.87
C LYS A 60 9.06 0.62 -16.97
N LYS A 61 9.59 0.24 -15.81
CA LYS A 61 8.87 -0.60 -14.83
C LYS A 61 7.63 0.10 -14.29
N ARG A 62 7.71 1.39 -13.95
CA ARG A 62 6.55 2.17 -13.50
C ARG A 62 5.45 2.22 -14.56
N GLN A 63 5.81 2.42 -15.83
CA GLN A 63 4.84 2.38 -16.93
C GLN A 63 4.19 1.00 -17.08
N GLN A 64 4.95 -0.08 -16.95
CA GLN A 64 4.42 -1.45 -16.94
C GLN A 64 3.42 -1.64 -15.79
N TRP A 65 3.76 -1.18 -14.58
CA TRP A 65 2.88 -1.24 -13.42
C TRP A 65 1.60 -0.41 -13.59
N GLN A 66 1.68 0.76 -14.20
CA GLN A 66 0.50 1.56 -14.52
C GLN A 66 -0.43 0.81 -15.50
N LYS A 67 0.12 0.10 -16.49
CA LYS A 67 -0.67 -0.74 -17.40
C LYS A 67 -1.37 -1.89 -16.66
N ILE A 68 -0.70 -2.51 -15.70
CA ILE A 68 -1.31 -3.54 -14.84
C ILE A 68 -2.46 -2.95 -14.02
N ALA A 69 -2.29 -1.74 -13.48
CA ALA A 69 -3.35 -1.06 -12.74
C ALA A 69 -4.57 -0.76 -13.63
N ILE A 70 -4.35 -0.28 -14.86
CA ILE A 70 -5.42 -0.06 -15.85
C ILE A 70 -6.16 -1.38 -16.14
N ALA A 71 -5.43 -2.45 -16.47
CA ALA A 71 -6.04 -3.75 -16.77
C ALA A 71 -6.80 -4.34 -15.57
N ALA A 72 -6.31 -4.12 -14.34
CA ALA A 72 -7.02 -4.54 -13.13
C ALA A 72 -8.33 -3.75 -12.94
N CYS A 73 -8.31 -2.42 -13.16
CA CYS A 73 -9.52 -1.59 -13.13
C CYS A 73 -10.55 -2.04 -14.17
N GLU A 74 -10.12 -2.31 -15.41
CA GLU A 74 -10.97 -2.85 -16.47
C GLU A 74 -11.63 -4.18 -16.05
N GLN A 75 -10.88 -5.06 -15.37
CA GLN A 75 -11.38 -6.36 -14.95
C GLN A 75 -12.35 -6.27 -13.77
N CYS A 76 -12.04 -5.47 -12.73
CA CYS A 76 -12.89 -5.35 -11.54
C CYS A 76 -14.01 -4.30 -11.68
N GLY A 77 -14.01 -3.53 -12.75
CA GLY A 77 -15.02 -2.51 -13.06
C GLY A 77 -14.83 -1.19 -12.30
N ARG A 78 -13.63 -0.92 -11.78
CA ARG A 78 -13.33 0.38 -11.17
C ARG A 78 -13.29 1.46 -12.23
N ASN A 79 -13.99 2.57 -11.95
CA ASN A 79 -14.12 3.70 -12.88
C ASN A 79 -13.06 4.79 -12.67
N ARG A 80 -12.18 4.63 -11.66
CA ARG A 80 -11.02 5.50 -11.45
C ARG A 80 -9.77 4.64 -11.39
N VAL A 81 -8.78 4.99 -12.21
CA VAL A 81 -7.49 4.27 -12.25
C VAL A 81 -6.54 4.86 -11.20
N PRO A 82 -6.09 4.08 -10.19
CA PRO A 82 -5.08 4.54 -9.25
C PRO A 82 -3.76 4.90 -9.92
N GLU A 83 -3.14 5.96 -9.43
CA GLU A 83 -1.80 6.36 -9.88
C GLU A 83 -0.73 5.42 -9.29
N ILE A 84 0.21 4.99 -10.13
CA ILE A 84 1.50 4.45 -9.70
C ILE A 84 2.54 5.58 -9.75
N ARG A 85 2.82 6.16 -8.56
CA ARG A 85 3.76 7.27 -8.40
C ARG A 85 5.19 6.89 -8.78
N PRO A 86 6.07 7.88 -9.10
CA PRO A 86 7.50 7.64 -9.23
C PRO A 86 8.09 6.94 -7.99
N PRO A 87 9.01 5.97 -8.17
CA PRO A 87 9.69 5.34 -7.04
C PRO A 87 10.45 6.37 -6.19
N MET A 88 10.40 6.21 -4.87
CA MET A 88 11.10 7.10 -3.94
C MET A 88 11.65 6.36 -2.72
N ALA A 89 12.55 7.01 -1.97
CA ALA A 89 13.06 6.47 -0.73
C ALA A 89 11.95 6.38 0.34
N LEU A 90 11.95 5.31 1.13
CA LEU A 90 10.99 5.09 2.21
C LEU A 90 10.91 6.30 3.16
N GLU A 91 12.06 6.85 3.58
CA GLU A 91 12.10 8.01 4.47
C GLU A 91 11.45 9.25 3.82
N ALA A 92 11.76 9.53 2.56
CA ALA A 92 11.16 10.65 1.83
C ALA A 92 9.64 10.51 1.76
N TRP A 93 9.13 9.30 1.54
CA TRP A 93 7.70 9.01 1.55
C TRP A 93 7.06 9.16 2.94
N CYS A 94 7.75 8.76 4.00
CA CYS A 94 7.27 8.94 5.38
C CYS A 94 7.24 10.42 5.80
N ALA A 95 8.16 11.23 5.26
CA ALA A 95 8.29 12.66 5.55
C ALA A 95 7.23 13.53 4.85
N GLU A 96 6.50 13.00 3.86
CA GLU A 96 5.43 13.75 3.21
C GLU A 96 4.33 14.14 4.21
N GLN A 97 3.89 15.40 4.09
CA GLN A 97 2.75 15.89 4.84
C GLN A 97 1.47 15.26 4.29
N ASP A 98 0.70 14.65 5.18
CA ASP A 98 -0.53 13.92 4.85
C ASP A 98 -1.42 13.90 6.08
N SER A 99 -2.73 14.02 5.86
CA SER A 99 -3.73 14.06 6.93
C SER A 99 -4.29 12.67 7.28
N GLY A 100 -3.84 11.62 6.60
CA GLY A 100 -4.28 10.25 6.79
C GLY A 100 -3.63 9.57 7.98
N LEU A 101 -4.30 8.54 8.46
CA LEU A 101 -3.81 7.65 9.49
C LEU A 101 -2.58 6.89 8.97
N LYS A 102 -1.42 7.18 9.54
CA LYS A 102 -0.15 6.53 9.22
C LYS A 102 -0.07 5.22 9.99
N LEU A 103 -0.12 4.09 9.30
CA LEU A 103 -0.09 2.76 9.89
C LEU A 103 1.19 2.03 9.53
N ASN A 104 1.75 1.30 10.49
CA ASN A 104 2.90 0.44 10.26
C ASN A 104 2.61 -0.96 10.77
N LEU A 105 3.05 -1.99 10.05
CA LEU A 105 2.87 -3.37 10.48
C LEU A 105 4.07 -3.81 11.28
N HIS A 106 3.86 -4.17 12.55
CA HIS A 106 4.92 -4.59 13.45
C HIS A 106 4.49 -5.82 14.27
N PRO A 107 5.30 -6.90 14.31
CA PRO A 107 4.92 -8.16 14.95
C PRO A 107 4.79 -8.07 16.47
N ARG A 108 5.31 -7.00 17.08
CA ARG A 108 5.20 -6.71 18.53
C ARG A 108 4.25 -5.56 18.84
N ALA A 109 3.44 -5.13 17.88
CA ALA A 109 2.43 -4.11 18.12
C ALA A 109 1.35 -4.62 19.09
N HIS A 110 0.85 -3.71 19.94
CA HIS A 110 -0.26 -4.00 20.85
C HIS A 110 -1.62 -3.64 20.24
N ALA A 111 -1.66 -2.67 19.33
CA ALA A 111 -2.87 -2.32 18.59
C ALA A 111 -3.08 -3.29 17.42
N SER A 112 -4.32 -3.42 16.97
CA SER A 112 -4.69 -4.15 15.75
C SER A 112 -5.54 -3.26 14.86
N ILE A 113 -5.78 -3.69 13.62
CA ILE A 113 -6.70 -2.99 12.72
C ILE A 113 -8.07 -2.80 13.38
N ASN A 114 -8.51 -3.69 14.28
CA ASN A 114 -9.81 -3.62 14.96
C ASN A 114 -9.88 -2.65 16.15
N THR A 115 -8.73 -2.12 16.61
CA THR A 115 -8.67 -1.20 17.77
C THR A 115 -8.40 0.25 17.37
N LEU A 116 -8.14 0.51 16.09
CA LEU A 116 -7.95 1.88 15.58
C LEU A 116 -9.22 2.74 15.80
N PRO A 117 -9.08 4.04 16.12
CA PRO A 117 -10.20 4.93 16.36
C PRO A 117 -10.96 5.26 15.08
N LEU A 118 -12.26 5.53 15.19
CA LEU A 118 -13.12 6.03 14.10
C LEU A 118 -13.32 7.55 14.22
N PRO A 119 -13.59 8.26 13.10
CA PRO A 119 -13.63 7.79 11.72
C PRO A 119 -12.22 7.70 11.07
N VAL A 120 -12.06 6.82 10.09
CA VAL A 120 -10.84 6.71 9.27
C VAL A 120 -11.23 6.79 7.79
N GLU A 121 -10.85 7.88 7.13
CA GLU A 121 -11.16 8.10 5.71
C GLU A 121 -9.91 7.99 4.82
N ARG A 122 -8.71 8.10 5.41
CA ARG A 122 -7.45 8.06 4.67
C ARG A 122 -6.40 7.32 5.47
N VAL A 123 -5.68 6.42 4.81
CA VAL A 123 -4.64 5.58 5.42
C VAL A 123 -3.38 5.62 4.56
N ARG A 124 -2.23 5.77 5.23
CA ARG A 124 -0.91 5.53 4.64
C ARG A 124 -0.36 4.22 5.18
N LEU A 125 -0.11 3.26 4.29
CA LEU A 125 0.30 1.91 4.64
C LEU A 125 1.59 1.54 3.90
N PRO A 126 2.77 1.64 4.53
CA PRO A 126 4.01 1.16 3.96
C PRO A 126 4.14 -0.34 4.23
N ILE A 127 4.50 -1.11 3.21
CA ILE A 127 4.77 -2.55 3.29
C ILE A 127 6.25 -2.79 2.97
N GLY A 128 6.96 -3.43 3.92
CA GLY A 128 8.40 -3.70 3.82
C GLY A 128 8.75 -4.87 2.89
N PRO A 129 10.06 -5.05 2.59
CA PRO A 129 10.52 -6.14 1.75
C PRO A 129 10.50 -7.48 2.51
N GLU A 130 10.76 -8.58 1.81
CA GLU A 130 10.77 -9.94 2.36
C GLU A 130 11.73 -10.11 3.54
N GLY A 131 12.84 -9.36 3.55
CA GLY A 131 13.83 -9.35 4.64
C GLY A 131 13.43 -8.51 5.86
N GLY A 132 12.20 -8.02 5.90
CA GLY A 132 11.72 -7.07 6.90
C GLY A 132 12.41 -5.71 6.79
N ARG A 133 12.09 -4.82 7.73
CA ARG A 133 12.73 -3.50 7.86
C ARG A 133 13.94 -3.56 8.79
N SER A 134 14.90 -2.66 8.58
CA SER A 134 15.99 -2.47 9.54
C SER A 134 15.49 -1.80 10.83
N ALA A 135 16.30 -1.87 11.90
CA ALA A 135 15.97 -1.19 13.15
C ALA A 135 15.85 0.33 12.95
N ASP A 136 16.70 0.89 12.07
CA ASP A 136 16.69 2.31 11.73
C ASP A 136 15.42 2.70 10.96
N GLU A 137 14.97 1.86 10.02
CA GLU A 137 13.70 2.08 9.31
C GLU A 137 12.49 2.03 10.26
N ILE A 138 12.50 1.11 11.24
CA ILE A 138 11.43 1.04 12.27
C ILE A 138 11.44 2.32 13.11
N ALA A 139 12.60 2.72 13.64
CA ALA A 139 12.74 3.94 14.43
C ALA A 139 12.35 5.20 13.62
N MET A 140 12.73 5.25 12.34
CA MET A 140 12.37 6.32 11.41
C MET A 140 10.85 6.44 11.27
N THR A 141 10.12 5.34 11.06
CA THR A 141 8.65 5.41 10.93
C THR A 141 7.97 5.94 12.20
N ALA A 142 8.50 5.62 13.39
CA ALA A 142 7.99 6.17 14.64
C ALA A 142 8.18 7.71 14.73
N ARG A 143 9.30 8.25 14.21
CA ARG A 143 9.56 9.70 14.16
C ARG A 143 8.55 10.44 13.27
N TYR A 144 8.04 9.77 12.24
CA TYR A 144 6.98 10.30 11.36
C TYR A 144 5.56 9.93 11.81
N GLN A 145 5.40 9.52 13.08
CA GLN A 145 4.11 9.27 13.73
C GLN A 145 3.30 8.14 13.09
N PHE A 146 3.97 7.11 12.56
CA PHE A 146 3.29 5.88 12.16
C PHE A 146 2.86 5.09 13.41
N THR A 147 1.60 4.66 13.43
CA THR A 147 1.04 3.80 14.47
C THR A 147 1.29 2.34 14.13
N ASP A 148 2.00 1.64 15.02
CA ASP A 148 2.24 0.21 14.88
C ASP A 148 0.97 -0.61 15.15
N ILE A 149 0.63 -1.50 14.22
CA ILE A 149 -0.48 -2.44 14.32
C ILE A 149 -0.03 -3.88 14.03
N LEU A 150 -0.69 -4.83 14.70
CA LEU A 150 -0.45 -6.26 14.57
C LEU A 150 -1.38 -6.85 13.50
N LEU A 151 -0.83 -7.72 12.66
CA LEU A 151 -1.56 -8.45 11.63
C LEU A 151 -1.53 -9.97 11.91
N GLY A 152 -2.20 -10.35 12.99
CA GLY A 152 -2.20 -11.73 13.48
C GLY A 152 -0.82 -12.20 13.99
N PRO A 153 -0.73 -13.46 14.46
CA PRO A 153 0.48 -13.96 15.11
C PRO A 153 1.51 -14.57 14.13
N ARG A 154 1.18 -14.68 12.84
CA ARG A 154 2.01 -15.36 11.84
C ARG A 154 2.80 -14.36 11.02
N VAL A 155 4.06 -14.68 10.75
CA VAL A 155 4.85 -13.93 9.78
C VAL A 155 4.32 -14.23 8.38
N LEU A 156 3.82 -13.20 7.70
CA LEU A 156 3.31 -13.28 6.34
C LEU A 156 4.40 -12.85 5.35
N ARG A 157 4.31 -13.35 4.11
CA ARG A 157 5.12 -12.83 3.00
C ARG A 157 4.71 -11.41 2.66
N THR A 158 5.60 -10.63 2.05
CA THR A 158 5.36 -9.22 1.69
C THR A 158 4.07 -9.03 0.90
N GLU A 159 3.85 -9.82 -0.15
CA GLU A 159 2.64 -9.78 -0.97
C GLU A 159 1.38 -10.13 -0.17
N THR A 160 1.43 -11.20 0.63
CA THR A 160 0.31 -11.60 1.50
C THR A 160 0.00 -10.53 2.54
N THR A 161 1.04 -9.88 3.07
CA THR A 161 0.93 -8.82 4.07
C THR A 161 0.17 -7.62 3.52
N ALA A 162 0.54 -7.15 2.31
CA ALA A 162 -0.14 -6.04 1.66
C ALA A 162 -1.63 -6.34 1.46
N LEU A 163 -1.95 -7.47 0.83
CA LEU A 163 -3.35 -7.84 0.54
C LEU A 163 -4.17 -8.03 1.81
N THR A 164 -3.63 -8.75 2.80
CA THR A 164 -4.33 -8.97 4.07
C THR A 164 -4.62 -7.65 4.80
N ALA A 165 -3.66 -6.73 4.83
CA ALA A 165 -3.85 -5.44 5.48
C ALA A 165 -4.87 -4.56 4.75
N ILE A 166 -4.81 -4.51 3.42
CA ILE A 166 -5.79 -3.77 2.60
C ILE A 166 -7.19 -4.35 2.82
N THR A 167 -7.37 -5.67 2.69
CA THR A 167 -8.68 -6.31 2.91
C THR A 167 -9.21 -6.02 4.30
N ALA A 168 -8.39 -6.14 5.34
CA ALA A 168 -8.84 -5.87 6.71
C ALA A 168 -9.22 -4.40 6.93
N LEU A 169 -8.51 -3.45 6.31
CA LEU A 169 -8.86 -2.03 6.34
C LEU A 169 -10.18 -1.76 5.60
N GLN A 170 -10.36 -2.36 4.41
CA GLN A 170 -11.59 -2.21 3.63
C GLN A 170 -12.81 -2.83 4.34
N VAL A 171 -12.66 -3.98 4.99
CA VAL A 171 -13.75 -4.59 5.78
C VAL A 171 -14.14 -3.71 6.97
N ARG A 172 -13.18 -3.00 7.58
CA ARG A 172 -13.45 -2.21 8.78
C ARG A 172 -13.92 -0.77 8.49
N PHE A 173 -13.36 -0.15 7.46
CA PHE A 173 -13.52 1.29 7.20
C PHE A 173 -13.93 1.62 5.76
N GLY A 174 -13.90 0.63 4.87
CA GLY A 174 -14.24 0.78 3.47
C GLY A 174 -15.60 0.16 3.15
N ASP A 175 -15.63 -0.59 2.05
CA ASP A 175 -16.83 -1.08 1.38
C ASP A 175 -16.91 -2.62 1.29
N LEU A 176 -15.99 -3.36 1.95
CA LEU A 176 -15.99 -4.83 1.96
C LEU A 176 -16.73 -5.45 3.16
N GLY A 177 -17.25 -4.64 4.08
CA GLY A 177 -17.86 -5.09 5.35
C GLY A 177 -19.29 -4.63 5.56
#